data_AF-A0A940QQE7-F1
#
_entry.id   AF-A0A940QQE7-F1
#
_cell.length_a   1.000
_cell.length_b   1.000
_cell.length_c   1.000
_cell.angle_alpha   90.00
_cell.angle_beta   90.00
_cell.angle_gamma   90.00
#
_symmetry.space_group_name_H-M   'P 1'
#
loop_
_entity.id
_entity.type
_entity.pdbx_description
1 polymer ?
#
loop_
_entity_poly.entity_id
_entity_poly.type
_entity_poly.pdbx_seq_one_letter_code
_entity_poly.pdbx_strand_id
1 'polypeptide(L)'
;MLISLMAMSVVAAATAYADEAALARCSDGTAERLRFVEERLDQRRSYAGWWWKGWTGFYGIGVVVESVQAGTEDDGGKRADYIVSAAKAGFGVGRLLLYPPTAKDGADAVRSIEPSDESACRERLRVGEELLRTNAKESVSRWSWKRHAANVAINVAGGLIVAEGFDESRGWRSAGIGIAVGEAMTFS
;
A
#
# COMPACT_ATOMS: atom_id res chain seq x y z
N MET A 1 -5.49 31.96 22.64
CA MET A 1 -4.31 31.09 22.83
C MET A 1 -4.13 30.27 21.55
N LEU A 2 -3.08 30.61 20.79
CA LEU A 2 -2.41 29.90 19.68
C LEU A 2 -3.26 29.26 18.55
N ILE A 3 -3.25 29.97 17.42
CA ILE A 3 -3.56 29.48 16.06
C ILE A 3 -2.43 28.52 15.64
N SER A 4 -2.77 27.26 15.37
CA SER A 4 -1.80 26.24 14.92
C SER A 4 -1.52 26.40 13.43
N LEU A 5 -0.35 26.97 13.10
CA LEU A 5 0.19 27.05 11.75
C LEU A 5 0.74 25.68 11.35
N MET A 6 -0.01 24.94 10.54
CA MET A 6 0.47 23.71 9.92
C MET A 6 1.34 24.10 8.71
N ALA A 7 2.66 24.11 8.92
CA ALA A 7 3.64 24.35 7.87
C ALA A 7 3.60 23.19 6.85
N MET A 8 2.96 23.45 5.72
CA MET A 8 2.94 22.54 4.57
C MET A 8 4.36 22.53 3.96
N SER A 9 5.17 21.56 4.38
CA SER A 9 6.53 21.40 3.90
C SER A 9 6.50 20.90 2.46
N VAL A 10 6.83 21.76 1.51
CA VAL A 10 7.05 21.38 0.11
C VAL A 10 8.36 20.57 0.08
N VAL A 11 8.24 19.25 0.05
CA VAL A 11 9.38 18.37 -0.24
C VAL A 11 9.64 18.45 -1.73
N ALA A 12 10.65 19.23 -2.12
CA ALA A 12 11.21 19.15 -3.46
C ALA A 12 11.84 17.77 -3.64
N ALA A 13 11.21 16.90 -4.42
CA ALA A 13 11.78 15.62 -4.80
C ALA A 13 12.96 15.89 -5.76
N ALA A 14 14.18 15.82 -5.25
CA ALA A 14 15.36 15.68 -6.09
C ALA A 14 15.22 14.33 -6.82
N THR A 15 14.83 14.37 -8.09
CA THR A 15 14.87 13.20 -8.95
C THR A 15 16.33 12.81 -9.12
N ALA A 16 16.71 11.66 -8.55
CA ALA A 16 17.98 11.02 -8.87
C ALA A 16 17.90 10.56 -10.31
N TYR A 17 18.30 11.42 -11.24
CA TYR A 17 18.53 11.02 -12.63
C TYR A 17 19.54 9.88 -12.63
N ALA A 18 19.36 8.90 -13.52
CA ALA A 18 20.39 7.91 -13.78
C ALA A 18 21.74 8.61 -13.93
N ASP A 19 22.78 8.11 -13.28
CA ASP A 19 24.10 8.70 -13.37
C ASP A 19 24.50 8.71 -14.86
N GLU A 20 24.52 9.90 -15.46
CA GLU A 20 24.80 10.09 -16.90
C GLU A 20 26.16 9.47 -17.26
N ALA A 21 27.11 9.46 -16.31
CA ALA A 21 28.39 8.79 -16.48
C ALA A 21 28.27 7.26 -16.56
N ALA A 22 27.31 6.66 -15.85
CA ALA A 22 27.07 5.23 -15.88
C ALA A 22 26.40 4.80 -17.19
N LEU A 23 25.47 5.61 -17.73
CA LEU A 23 24.80 5.30 -18.99
C LEU A 23 25.67 5.48 -20.24
N ALA A 24 26.84 6.12 -20.13
CA ALA A 24 27.78 6.30 -21.25
C ALA A 24 28.30 4.98 -21.84
N ARG A 25 28.18 3.85 -21.11
CA ARG A 25 28.54 2.51 -21.60
C ARG A 25 27.41 1.80 -22.35
N CYS A 26 26.24 2.42 -22.39
CA CYS A 26 25.08 1.92 -23.11
C CYS A 26 25.00 2.56 -24.51
N SER A 27 24.39 1.86 -25.46
CA SER A 27 23.97 2.44 -26.73
C SER A 27 22.92 3.53 -26.49
N ASP A 28 22.89 4.55 -27.35
CA ASP A 28 21.99 5.70 -27.21
C ASP A 28 20.53 5.27 -27.00
N GLY A 29 20.06 4.29 -27.77
CA GLY A 29 18.70 3.76 -27.67
C GLY A 29 18.43 3.01 -26.36
N THR A 30 19.41 2.28 -25.82
CA THR A 30 19.29 1.62 -24.51
C THR A 30 19.30 2.65 -23.38
N ALA A 31 20.19 3.64 -23.44
CA ALA A 31 20.29 4.72 -22.46
C ALA A 31 18.99 5.56 -22.38
N GLU A 32 18.42 5.93 -23.53
CA GLU A 32 17.15 6.66 -23.60
C GLU A 32 16.00 5.88 -22.94
N ARG A 33 15.86 4.59 -23.27
CA ARG A 33 14.83 3.73 -22.67
C ARG A 33 15.03 3.55 -21.18
N LEU A 34 16.28 3.37 -20.73
CA LEU A 34 16.60 3.28 -19.30
C LEU A 34 16.17 4.54 -18.55
N ARG A 35 16.50 5.74 -19.07
CA ARG A 35 16.05 7.00 -18.46
C ARG A 35 14.53 7.06 -18.34
N PHE A 36 13.82 6.74 -19.42
CA PHE A 36 12.36 6.72 -19.41
C PHE A 36 11.81 5.73 -18.36
N VAL A 37 12.33 4.52 -18.30
CA VAL A 37 11.85 3.49 -17.38
C VAL A 37 12.12 3.87 -15.93
N GLU A 38 13.34 4.32 -15.60
CA GLU A 38 13.70 4.74 -14.24
C GLU A 38 12.87 5.94 -13.78
N GLU A 39 12.67 6.93 -14.65
CA GLU A 39 11.82 8.09 -14.34
C GLU A 39 10.38 7.66 -14.03
N ARG A 40 9.81 6.74 -14.82
CA ARG A 40 8.43 6.26 -14.61
C ARG A 40 8.27 5.44 -13.35
N LEU A 41 9.27 4.66 -12.98
CA LEU A 41 9.30 3.93 -11.71
C LEU A 41 9.36 4.90 -10.53
N ASP A 42 10.25 5.90 -10.58
CA ASP A 42 10.42 6.86 -9.49
C ASP A 42 9.23 7.83 -9.34
N GLN A 43 8.56 8.18 -10.45
CA GLN A 43 7.38 9.06 -10.42
C GLN A 43 6.28 8.51 -9.48
N ARG A 44 6.19 7.19 -9.32
CA ARG A 44 5.18 6.55 -8.44
C ARG A 44 5.70 6.17 -7.06
N ARG A 45 7.01 6.27 -6.82
CA ARG A 45 7.66 5.89 -5.57
C ARG A 45 7.06 6.56 -4.35
N SER A 46 7.03 7.88 -4.35
CA SER A 46 6.58 8.66 -3.18
C SER A 46 5.13 8.36 -2.84
N TYR A 47 4.25 8.36 -3.84
CA TYR A 47 2.83 8.07 -3.62
C TYR A 47 2.61 6.66 -3.09
N ALA A 48 3.22 5.63 -3.69
CA ALA A 48 3.11 4.25 -3.22
C ALA A 48 3.67 4.09 -1.79
N GLY A 49 4.78 4.76 -1.49
CA GLY A 49 5.37 4.78 -0.15
C GLY A 49 4.47 5.43 0.90
N TRP A 50 3.87 6.58 0.60
CA TRP A 50 2.93 7.25 1.51
C TRP A 50 1.64 6.47 1.69
N TRP A 51 1.09 5.92 0.61
CA TRP A 51 -0.09 5.05 0.66
C TRP A 51 0.16 3.84 1.57
N TRP A 52 1.29 3.15 1.38
CA TRP A 52 1.65 1.98 2.19
C TRP A 52 1.83 2.34 3.67
N LYS A 53 2.59 3.40 3.98
CA LYS A 53 2.79 3.86 5.36
C LYS A 53 1.48 4.32 6.00
N GLY A 54 0.65 5.04 5.25
CA GLY A 54 -0.64 5.56 5.71
C GLY A 54 -1.59 4.44 6.12
N TRP A 55 -1.80 3.47 5.25
CA TRP A 55 -2.67 2.32 5.55
C TRP A 55 -2.09 1.40 6.62
N THR A 56 -0.78 1.16 6.60
CA THR A 56 -0.12 0.35 7.65
C THR A 56 -0.26 1.02 9.02
N GLY A 57 -0.06 2.35 9.08
CA GLY A 57 -0.21 3.13 10.31
C GLY A 57 -1.67 3.20 10.78
N PHE A 58 -2.62 3.42 9.87
CA PHE A 58 -4.05 3.43 10.19
C PHE A 58 -4.49 2.10 10.82
N TYR A 59 -4.16 0.97 10.19
CA TYR A 59 -4.48 -0.33 10.76
C TYR A 59 -3.70 -0.61 12.05
N GLY A 60 -2.44 -0.17 12.15
CA GLY A 60 -1.64 -0.31 13.37
C GLY A 60 -2.26 0.41 14.57
N ILE A 61 -2.73 1.64 14.37
CA ILE A 61 -3.49 2.38 15.39
C ILE A 61 -4.78 1.63 15.74
N GLY A 62 -5.50 1.13 14.73
CA GLY A 62 -6.71 0.32 14.93
C GLY A 62 -6.46 -0.90 15.83
N VAL A 63 -5.39 -1.67 15.58
CA VAL A 63 -5.03 -2.81 16.44
C VAL A 63 -4.89 -2.39 17.90
N VAL A 64 -4.15 -1.30 18.15
CA VAL A 64 -3.88 -0.83 19.53
C VAL A 64 -5.15 -0.33 20.20
N VAL A 65 -5.89 0.57 19.55
CA VAL A 65 -7.11 1.18 20.11
C VAL A 65 -8.16 0.11 20.39
N GLU A 66 -8.45 -0.74 19.42
CA GLU A 66 -9.51 -1.75 19.57
C GLU A 66 -9.13 -2.83 20.60
N SER A 67 -7.85 -3.19 20.71
CA SER A 67 -7.40 -4.13 21.75
C SER A 67 -7.54 -3.54 23.16
N VAL A 68 -7.22 -2.26 23.34
CA VAL A 68 -7.40 -1.55 24.63
C VAL A 68 -8.87 -1.51 24.98
N GLN A 69 -9.73 -1.09 24.05
CA GLN A 69 -11.18 -1.03 24.24
C GLN A 69 -11.76 -2.41 24.59
N ALA A 70 -11.33 -3.47 23.90
CA ALA A 70 -11.74 -4.84 24.21
C ALA A 70 -11.33 -5.31 25.63
N GLY A 71 -10.23 -4.79 26.16
CA GLY A 71 -9.72 -5.13 27.49
C GLY A 71 -10.45 -4.41 28.64
N THR A 72 -11.04 -3.25 28.36
CA THR A 72 -11.71 -2.40 29.36
C THR A 72 -13.23 -2.39 29.26
N GLU A 73 -13.79 -3.03 28.24
CA GLU A 73 -15.24 -3.04 27.98
C GLU A 73 -15.95 -4.16 28.73
N ASP A 74 -17.05 -3.79 29.41
CA ASP A 74 -17.87 -4.71 30.19
C ASP A 74 -19.05 -5.26 29.39
N ASP A 75 -19.53 -4.53 28.38
CA ASP A 75 -20.58 -5.02 27.48
C ASP A 75 -20.03 -6.12 26.56
N GLY A 76 -20.51 -7.35 26.72
CA GLY A 76 -20.04 -8.51 25.95
C GLY A 76 -20.11 -8.30 24.44
N GLY A 77 -21.15 -7.60 23.94
CA GLY A 77 -21.30 -7.29 22.53
C GLY A 77 -20.30 -6.26 22.01
N LYS A 78 -20.03 -5.19 22.76
CA LYS A 78 -19.02 -4.19 22.38
C LYS A 78 -17.64 -4.79 22.45
N ARG A 79 -17.36 -5.56 23.51
CA ARG A 79 -16.11 -6.29 23.66
C ARG A 79 -15.86 -7.24 22.48
N ALA A 80 -16.87 -7.99 22.04
CA ALA A 80 -16.76 -8.85 20.86
C ALA A 80 -16.49 -8.06 19.58
N ASP A 81 -17.19 -6.95 19.35
CA ASP A 81 -16.97 -6.07 18.19
C ASP A 81 -15.54 -5.49 18.17
N TYR A 82 -15.03 -5.08 19.33
CA TYR A 82 -13.64 -4.61 19.48
C TYR A 82 -12.62 -5.72 19.21
N ILE A 83 -12.83 -6.94 19.69
CA ILE A 83 -11.95 -8.08 19.39
C ILE A 83 -11.92 -8.37 17.88
N VAL A 84 -13.10 -8.44 17.24
CA VAL A 84 -13.21 -8.69 15.80
C VAL A 84 -12.55 -7.55 15.00
N SER A 85 -12.73 -6.31 15.42
CA SER A 85 -12.13 -5.13 14.78
C SER A 85 -10.61 -5.11 14.92
N ALA A 86 -10.08 -5.41 16.12
CA ALA A 86 -8.64 -5.57 16.35
C ALA A 86 -8.04 -6.68 15.47
N ALA A 87 -8.72 -7.82 15.35
CA ALA A 87 -8.28 -8.94 14.52
C ALA A 87 -8.24 -8.56 13.02
N LYS A 88 -9.28 -7.88 12.52
CA LYS A 88 -9.34 -7.37 11.14
C LYS A 88 -8.23 -6.34 10.87
N ALA A 89 -8.01 -5.41 11.79
CA ALA A 89 -6.93 -4.43 11.68
C ALA A 89 -5.56 -5.11 11.68
N GLY A 90 -5.36 -6.13 12.53
CA GLY A 90 -4.14 -6.92 12.58
C GLY A 90 -3.86 -7.67 11.28
N PHE A 91 -4.90 -8.24 10.67
CA PHE A 91 -4.81 -8.82 9.33
C PHE A 91 -4.42 -7.77 8.28
N GLY A 92 -4.99 -6.55 8.35
CA GLY A 92 -4.63 -5.43 7.49
C GLY A 92 -3.14 -5.07 7.57
N VAL A 93 -2.60 -4.93 8.79
CA VAL A 93 -1.17 -4.68 9.02
C VAL A 93 -0.33 -5.84 8.47
N GLY A 94 -0.64 -7.08 8.87
CA GLY A 94 0.11 -8.26 8.46
C GLY A 94 0.19 -8.39 6.94
N ARG A 95 -0.93 -8.18 6.24
CA ARG A 95 -0.98 -8.19 4.78
C ARG A 95 -0.07 -7.14 4.16
N LEU A 96 -0.08 -5.91 4.67
CA LEU A 96 0.72 -4.81 4.12
C LEU A 96 2.22 -4.97 4.39
N LEU A 97 2.59 -5.63 5.48
CA LEU A 97 3.99 -5.94 5.79
C LEU A 97 4.52 -7.12 4.97
N LEU A 98 3.70 -8.15 4.74
CA LEU A 98 4.09 -9.33 3.95
C LEU A 98 4.09 -9.04 2.45
N TYR A 99 3.19 -8.19 1.97
CA TYR A 99 3.01 -7.88 0.55
C TYR A 99 2.94 -6.37 0.31
N PRO A 100 4.02 -5.63 0.55
CA PRO A 100 4.06 -4.20 0.26
C PRO A 100 4.02 -3.95 -1.27
N PRO A 101 3.49 -2.81 -1.73
CA PRO A 101 3.41 -2.52 -3.16
C PRO A 101 4.81 -2.36 -3.76
N THR A 102 5.05 -2.99 -4.91
CA THR A 102 6.36 -2.98 -5.59
C THR A 102 6.78 -1.55 -5.95
N ALA A 103 5.82 -0.71 -6.34
CA ALA A 103 6.06 0.68 -6.71
C ALA A 103 6.71 1.54 -5.61
N LYS A 104 6.68 1.13 -4.32
CA LYS A 104 7.28 1.91 -3.22
C LYS A 104 8.80 2.05 -3.33
N ASP A 105 9.45 1.13 -4.03
CA ASP A 105 10.91 1.06 -4.15
C ASP A 105 11.43 1.82 -5.39
N GLY A 106 10.54 2.30 -6.25
CA GLY A 106 10.91 3.05 -7.46
C GLY A 106 11.87 2.26 -8.35
N ALA A 107 12.93 2.92 -8.82
CA ALA A 107 13.94 2.31 -9.69
C ALA A 107 15.12 1.65 -8.94
N ASP A 108 15.05 1.44 -7.62
CA ASP A 108 16.20 0.96 -6.82
C ASP A 108 16.79 -0.37 -7.35
N ALA A 109 15.95 -1.35 -7.67
CA ALA A 109 16.38 -2.64 -8.22
C ALA A 109 16.96 -2.53 -9.65
N VAL A 110 16.57 -1.50 -10.41
CA VAL A 110 17.19 -1.20 -11.71
C VAL A 110 18.58 -0.63 -11.47
N ARG A 111 18.71 0.31 -10.54
CA ARG A 111 19.97 0.98 -10.22
C ARG A 111 21.01 0.08 -9.54
N SER A 112 20.60 -1.02 -8.93
CA SER A 112 21.54 -2.02 -8.37
C SER A 112 22.32 -2.79 -9.44
N ILE A 113 21.95 -2.67 -10.72
CA ILE A 113 22.67 -3.30 -11.83
C ILE A 113 23.62 -2.28 -12.45
N GLU A 114 24.92 -2.49 -12.26
CA GLU A 114 25.97 -1.62 -12.81
C GLU A 114 26.05 -1.77 -14.34
N PRO A 115 25.95 -0.68 -15.13
CA PRO A 115 26.09 -0.72 -16.58
C PRO A 115 27.58 -0.78 -16.98
N SER A 116 28.21 -1.95 -16.84
CA SER A 116 29.62 -2.17 -17.21
C SER A 116 29.86 -2.25 -18.72
N ASP A 117 28.85 -2.68 -19.47
CA ASP A 117 28.84 -2.80 -20.93
C ASP A 117 27.38 -2.82 -21.45
N GLU A 118 27.21 -2.86 -22.77
CA GLU A 118 25.88 -2.87 -23.39
C GLU A 118 25.04 -4.10 -22.98
N SER A 119 25.65 -5.24 -22.64
CA SER A 119 24.91 -6.40 -22.14
C SER A 119 24.34 -6.13 -20.75
N ALA A 120 25.13 -5.54 -19.86
CA ALA A 120 24.65 -5.11 -18.55
C ALA A 120 23.55 -4.04 -18.67
N CYS A 121 23.68 -3.10 -19.62
CA CYS A 121 22.64 -2.12 -19.91
C CYS A 121 21.32 -2.76 -20.35
N ARG A 122 21.37 -3.79 -21.22
CA ARG A 122 20.17 -4.53 -21.64
C ARG A 122 19.53 -5.31 -20.49
N GLU A 123 20.32 -5.88 -19.60
CA GLU A 123 19.80 -6.58 -18.43
C GLU A 123 19.13 -5.62 -17.44
N ARG A 124 19.78 -4.49 -17.18
CA ARG A 124 19.20 -3.38 -16.40
C ARG A 124 17.86 -2.93 -17.00
N LEU A 125 17.79 -2.77 -18.31
CA LEU A 125 16.56 -2.39 -19.01
C LEU A 125 15.48 -3.47 -18.88
N ARG A 126 15.84 -4.76 -19.03
CA ARG A 126 14.93 -5.89 -18.85
C ARG A 126 14.28 -5.88 -17.47
N VAL A 127 15.06 -5.67 -16.41
CA VAL A 127 14.57 -5.59 -15.03
C VAL A 127 13.64 -4.39 -14.84
N GLY A 128 13.98 -3.23 -15.38
CA GLY A 128 13.12 -2.05 -15.30
C GLY A 128 11.78 -2.24 -16.01
N GLU A 129 11.78 -2.85 -17.20
CA GLU A 129 10.55 -3.16 -17.92
C GLU A 129 9.68 -4.19 -17.20
N GLU A 130 10.31 -5.19 -16.58
CA GLU A 130 9.61 -6.18 -15.75
C GLU A 130 8.93 -5.52 -14.54
N LEU A 131 9.63 -4.61 -13.86
CA LEU A 131 9.04 -3.83 -12.76
C LEU A 131 7.87 -2.96 -13.21
N LEU A 132 7.96 -2.31 -14.37
CA LEU A 132 6.83 -1.56 -14.94
C LEU A 132 5.63 -2.47 -15.22
N ARG A 133 5.84 -3.67 -15.77
CA ARG A 133 4.77 -4.65 -15.99
C ARG A 133 4.14 -5.12 -14.68
N THR A 134 4.95 -5.35 -13.64
CA THR A 134 4.47 -5.72 -12.30
C THR A 134 3.65 -4.60 -11.69
N ASN A 135 4.15 -3.36 -11.69
CA ASN A 135 3.43 -2.19 -11.20
C ASN A 135 2.10 -1.97 -11.97
N ALA A 136 2.09 -2.19 -13.28
CA ALA A 136 0.87 -2.13 -14.08
C ALA A 136 -0.14 -3.20 -13.66
N LYS A 137 0.30 -4.46 -13.48
CA LYS A 137 -0.55 -5.57 -13.00
C LYS A 137 -1.14 -5.29 -11.62
N GLU A 138 -0.32 -4.83 -10.67
CA GLU A 138 -0.77 -4.43 -9.34
C GLU A 138 -1.79 -3.30 -9.41
N SER A 139 -1.53 -2.28 -10.24
CA SER A 139 -2.42 -1.14 -10.42
C SER A 139 -3.78 -1.53 -11.00
N VAL A 140 -3.83 -2.36 -12.05
CA VAL A 140 -5.11 -2.78 -12.64
C VAL A 140 -5.88 -3.75 -11.74
N SER A 141 -5.19 -4.44 -10.83
CA SER A 141 -5.83 -5.38 -9.90
C SER A 141 -6.88 -4.71 -9.01
N ARG A 142 -6.81 -3.38 -8.81
CA ARG A 142 -7.80 -2.59 -8.07
C ARG A 142 -9.20 -2.64 -8.68
N TRP A 143 -9.31 -2.98 -9.96
CA TRP A 143 -10.58 -3.12 -10.69
C TRP A 143 -11.10 -4.56 -10.70
N SER A 144 -10.39 -5.48 -10.04
CA SER A 144 -10.78 -6.89 -10.02
C SER A 144 -11.97 -7.11 -9.10
N TRP A 145 -13.10 -7.54 -9.67
CA TRP A 145 -14.30 -7.92 -8.90
C TRP A 145 -14.00 -8.88 -7.75
N LYS A 146 -13.01 -9.78 -7.90
CA LYS A 146 -12.61 -10.75 -6.89
C LYS A 146 -12.10 -10.07 -5.61
N ARG A 147 -11.40 -8.93 -5.74
CA ARG A 147 -10.91 -8.17 -4.58
C ARG A 147 -12.05 -7.52 -3.82
N HIS A 148 -12.98 -6.89 -4.53
CA HIS A 148 -14.17 -6.29 -3.93
C HIS A 148 -15.05 -7.36 -3.27
N ALA A 149 -15.27 -8.50 -3.93
CA ALA A 149 -16.01 -9.61 -3.38
C ALA A 149 -15.35 -10.19 -2.11
N ALA A 150 -14.02 -10.32 -2.10
CA ALA A 150 -13.28 -10.76 -0.90
C ALA A 150 -13.40 -9.74 0.26
N ASN A 151 -13.31 -8.44 -0.04
CA ASN A 151 -13.50 -7.37 0.96
C ASN A 151 -14.91 -7.44 1.57
N VAL A 152 -15.94 -7.60 0.74
CA VAL A 152 -17.32 -7.78 1.20
C VAL A 152 -17.47 -9.05 2.04
N ALA A 153 -16.96 -10.20 1.55
CA ALA A 153 -17.10 -11.48 2.24
C ALA A 153 -16.46 -11.48 3.64
N ILE A 154 -15.25 -10.95 3.79
CA ILE A 154 -14.56 -10.87 5.10
C ILE A 154 -15.35 -9.99 6.07
N ASN A 155 -15.86 -8.86 5.59
CA ASN A 155 -16.58 -7.92 6.44
C ASN A 155 -17.97 -8.42 6.83
N VAL A 156 -18.70 -9.05 5.91
CA VAL A 156 -19.97 -9.72 6.20
C VAL A 156 -19.76 -10.85 7.21
N ALA A 157 -18.74 -11.70 7.02
CA ALA A 157 -18.45 -12.78 7.98
C ALA A 157 -18.15 -12.23 9.39
N GLY A 158 -17.35 -11.17 9.49
CA GLY A 158 -17.10 -10.51 10.77
C GLY A 158 -18.34 -9.84 11.36
N GLY A 159 -19.20 -9.25 10.53
CA GLY A 159 -20.46 -8.65 10.96
C GLY A 159 -21.46 -9.68 11.49
N LEU A 160 -21.57 -10.84 10.84
CA LEU A 160 -22.43 -11.94 11.26
C LEU A 160 -22.06 -12.48 12.64
N ILE A 161 -20.77 -12.60 12.95
CA ILE A 161 -20.30 -13.02 14.28
C ILE A 161 -20.83 -12.09 15.38
N VAL A 162 -20.84 -10.78 15.13
CA VAL A 162 -21.33 -9.78 16.09
C VAL A 162 -22.87 -9.72 16.09
N ALA A 163 -23.48 -9.83 14.91
CA ALA A 163 -24.93 -9.73 14.75
C ALA A 163 -25.69 -10.88 15.43
N GLU A 164 -25.26 -12.12 15.18
CA GLU A 164 -25.90 -13.32 15.72
C GLU A 164 -25.54 -13.57 17.19
N GLY A 165 -24.33 -13.17 17.59
CA GLY A 165 -23.84 -13.39 18.96
C GLY A 165 -24.34 -12.35 19.97
N PHE A 166 -24.67 -11.13 19.51
CA PHE A 166 -24.83 -10.00 20.42
C PHE A 166 -25.86 -8.95 19.94
N ASP A 167 -25.57 -8.23 18.86
CA ASP A 167 -26.35 -7.06 18.42
C ASP A 167 -26.32 -6.94 16.90
N GLU A 168 -27.47 -7.22 16.28
CA GLU A 168 -27.66 -7.22 14.84
C GLU A 168 -27.27 -5.88 14.19
N SER A 169 -27.76 -4.77 14.76
CA SER A 169 -27.52 -3.43 14.21
C SER A 169 -26.03 -3.07 14.21
N ARG A 170 -25.32 -3.51 15.25
CA ARG A 170 -23.89 -3.30 15.41
C ARG A 170 -23.08 -4.13 14.44
N GLY A 171 -23.42 -5.40 14.28
CA GLY A 171 -22.77 -6.29 13.33
C GLY A 171 -22.83 -5.76 11.90
N TRP A 172 -24.00 -5.33 11.45
CA TRP A 172 -24.16 -4.76 10.11
C TRP A 172 -23.48 -3.40 9.93
N ARG A 173 -23.48 -2.55 10.96
CA ARG A 173 -22.72 -1.29 10.94
C ARG A 173 -21.22 -1.55 10.81
N SER A 174 -20.70 -2.49 11.59
CA SER A 174 -19.28 -2.90 11.56
C SER A 174 -18.89 -3.47 10.20
N ALA A 175 -19.76 -4.30 9.59
CA ALA A 175 -19.57 -4.79 8.22
C ALA A 175 -19.54 -3.64 7.20
N GLY A 176 -20.51 -2.72 7.25
CA GLY A 176 -20.58 -1.59 6.33
C GLY A 176 -19.36 -0.68 6.39
N ILE A 177 -18.92 -0.32 7.61
CA ILE A 177 -17.70 0.48 7.82
C ILE A 177 -16.48 -0.26 7.27
N GLY A 178 -16.32 -1.54 7.59
CA GLY A 178 -15.19 -2.33 7.12
C GLY A 178 -15.13 -2.48 5.61
N ILE A 179 -16.28 -2.63 4.93
CA ILE A 179 -16.37 -2.60 3.47
C ILE A 179 -15.89 -1.25 2.95
N ALA A 180 -16.44 -0.15 3.47
CA ALA A 180 -16.08 1.20 3.02
C ALA A 180 -14.58 1.49 3.20
N VAL A 181 -13.99 1.08 4.31
CA VAL A 181 -12.54 1.20 4.57
C VAL A 181 -11.73 0.37 3.57
N GLY A 182 -12.14 -0.88 3.31
CA GLY A 182 -11.45 -1.75 2.34
C GLY A 182 -11.54 -1.25 0.89
N GLU A 183 -12.67 -0.64 0.51
CA GLU A 183 -12.84 0.01 -0.79
C GLU A 183 -12.01 1.28 -0.89
N ALA A 184 -12.01 2.11 0.15
CA ALA A 184 -11.17 3.31 0.23
C ALA A 184 -9.68 2.97 0.07
N MET A 185 -9.23 1.89 0.72
CA MET A 185 -7.87 1.39 0.54
C MET A 185 -7.61 0.96 -0.91
N THR A 186 -8.54 0.22 -1.51
CA THR A 186 -8.38 -0.32 -2.87
C THR A 186 -8.32 0.77 -3.94
N PHE A 187 -9.08 1.86 -3.77
CA PHE A 187 -9.17 2.94 -4.76
C PHE A 187 -8.28 4.16 -4.49
N SER A 188 -7.74 4.31 -3.27
CA SER A 188 -6.84 5.41 -2.91
C SER A 188 -5.47 5.34 -3.56
#